data_AF-R5E2F1-F1
#
_entry.id   AF-R5E2F1-F1
#
_cell.length_a   1.000
_cell.length_b   1.000
_cell.length_c   1.000
_cell.angle_alpha   90.00
_cell.angle_beta   90.00
_cell.angle_gamma   90.00
#
_symmetry.space_group_name_H-M   'P 1'
#
loop_
_entity.id
_entity.type
_entity.pdbx_description
1 polymer ?
#
loop_
_entity_poly.entity_id
_entity_poly.type
_entity_poly.pdbx_seq_one_letter_code
_entity_poly.pdbx_strand_id
1 'polypeptide(L)'
;MNRIIETPKVSEILKEEFMEPLDISAYKLAREIHVPVSRIQDILHDRRKITVDTSLRLAKYFGVSDSYFLDIQNDIDLRNAKMNMEEEIESIQTYHYA
;
A
#
# COMPACT_ATOMS: atom_id res chain seq x y z
N MET A 1 14.59 10.88 -22.47
CA MET A 1 14.84 9.96 -21.35
C MET A 1 13.57 9.89 -20.53
N ASN A 2 12.74 8.86 -20.71
CA ASN A 2 11.61 8.63 -19.80
C ASN A 2 12.21 8.16 -18.47
N ARG A 3 12.22 9.05 -17.47
CA ARG A 3 12.56 8.64 -16.10
C ARG A 3 11.39 7.79 -15.60
N ILE A 4 11.56 6.48 -15.62
CA ILE A 4 10.67 5.58 -14.90
C ILE A 4 10.96 5.83 -13.42
N ILE A 5 10.01 6.45 -12.72
CA ILE A 5 10.06 6.56 -11.26
C ILE A 5 9.65 5.20 -10.74
N GLU A 6 10.57 4.53 -10.05
CA GLU A 6 10.28 3.24 -9.42
C GLU A 6 9.11 3.41 -8.44
N THR A 7 8.15 2.49 -8.52
CA THR A 7 6.97 2.53 -7.66
C THR A 7 7.40 2.21 -6.23
N PRO A 8 7.16 3.11 -5.25
CA PRO A 8 7.52 2.83 -3.86
C PRO A 8 6.69 1.66 -3.33
N LYS A 9 7.18 1.01 -2.26
CA LYS A 9 6.41 -0.04 -1.59
C LYS A 9 5.59 0.53 -0.44
N VAL A 10 4.45 -0.10 -0.15
CA VAL A 10 3.64 0.27 1.01
C VAL A 10 4.41 0.10 2.32
N SER A 11 5.30 -0.89 2.39
CA SER A 11 6.18 -1.14 3.53
C SER A 11 7.14 0.02 3.78
N GLU A 12 7.76 0.54 2.72
CA GLU A 12 8.66 1.70 2.76
C GLU A 12 7.89 2.94 3.20
N ILE A 13 6.73 3.21 2.62
CA ILE A 13 5.89 4.36 3.00
C ILE A 13 5.46 4.26 4.48
N LEU A 14 4.94 3.11 4.92
CA LEU A 14 4.55 2.92 6.31
C LEU A 14 5.74 3.13 7.27
N LYS A 15 6.92 2.66 6.87
CA LYS A 15 8.12 2.75 7.70
C LYS A 15 8.67 4.16 7.76
N GLU A 16 8.99 4.74 6.60
CA GLU A 16 9.75 5.99 6.47
C GLU A 16 8.89 7.23 6.72
N GLU A 17 7.61 7.22 6.32
CA GLU A 17 6.73 8.40 6.45
C GLU A 17 5.95 8.43 7.76
N PHE A 18 5.79 7.28 8.43
CA PHE A 18 4.97 7.18 9.66
C PHE A 18 5.72 6.61 10.85
N MET A 19 6.36 5.44 10.72
CA MET A 19 6.95 4.77 11.88
C MET A 19 8.24 5.43 12.38
N GLU A 20 9.18 5.72 11.49
CA GLU A 20 10.47 6.33 11.84
C GLU A 20 10.33 7.76 12.38
N PRO A 21 9.53 8.68 11.77
CA PRO A 21 9.37 10.04 12.28
C PRO A 21 8.71 10.10 13.67
N LEU A 22 7.95 9.07 14.03
CA LEU A 22 7.21 8.98 15.30
C LEU A 22 7.88 8.05 16.33
N ASP A 23 9.05 7.48 16.02
CA ASP A 23 9.76 6.50 16.84
C ASP A 23 8.85 5.33 17.29
N ILE A 24 8.17 4.72 16.32
CA ILE A 24 7.22 3.63 16.53
C ILE A 24 7.83 2.31 16.05
N SER A 25 8.02 1.38 16.98
CA SER A 25 8.39 0.01 16.64
C SER A 25 7.22 -0.80 16.07
N ALA A 26 7.51 -1.85 15.31
CA ALA A 26 6.49 -2.79 14.82
C ALA A 26 5.64 -3.39 15.95
N TYR A 27 6.27 -3.67 17.11
CA TYR A 27 5.57 -4.15 18.30
C TYR A 27 4.58 -3.11 18.84
N LYS A 28 5.03 -1.84 18.98
CA LYS A 28 4.18 -0.74 19.44
C LYS A 28 3.00 -0.56 18.49
N LEU A 29 3.26 -0.43 17.18
CA LEU A 29 2.21 -0.27 16.18
C LEU A 29 1.16 -1.40 16.26
N ALA A 30 1.62 -2.65 16.27
CA ALA A 30 0.72 -3.80 16.33
C ALA A 30 -0.18 -3.79 17.58
N ARG A 31 0.38 -3.42 18.73
CA ARG A 31 -0.35 -3.28 19.99
C ARG A 31 -1.41 -2.18 19.92
N GLU A 32 -1.03 -0.98 19.47
CA GLU A 32 -1.93 0.18 19.43
C GLU A 32 -3.07 0.00 18.43
N ILE A 33 -2.86 -0.75 17.34
CA ILE A 33 -3.92 -1.02 16.36
C ILE A 33 -4.63 -2.37 16.57
N HIS A 34 -4.35 -3.05 17.68
CA HIS A 34 -4.95 -4.31 18.11
C HIS A 34 -4.84 -5.45 17.07
N VAL A 35 -3.63 -5.71 16.58
CA VAL A 35 -3.33 -6.83 15.67
C VAL A 35 -2.10 -7.62 16.14
N PRO A 36 -1.92 -8.88 15.69
CA PRO A 36 -0.69 -9.61 15.95
C PRO A 36 0.55 -8.88 15.39
N VAL A 37 1.66 -8.90 16.12
CA VAL A 37 2.94 -8.31 15.68
C VAL A 37 3.41 -8.88 14.34
N SER A 38 3.17 -10.18 14.12
CA SER A 38 3.47 -10.85 12.85
C SER A 38 2.78 -10.19 11.65
N ARG A 39 1.58 -9.63 11.83
CA ARG A 39 0.87 -8.92 10.75
C ARG A 39 1.63 -7.68 10.30
N ILE A 40 2.10 -6.87 11.25
CA ILE A 40 2.89 -5.67 10.94
C ILE A 40 4.24 -6.07 10.36
N GLN A 41 4.90 -7.08 10.92
CA GLN A 41 6.16 -7.58 10.37
C GLN A 41 5.99 -8.08 8.94
N ASP A 42 4.93 -8.82 8.62
CA ASP A 42 4.69 -9.29 7.26
C ASP A 42 4.44 -8.14 6.28
N ILE A 43 3.76 -7.07 6.71
CA ILE A 43 3.60 -5.85 5.90
C ILE A 43 4.96 -5.19 5.66
N LEU A 44 5.77 -5.01 6.71
CA LEU A 44 7.08 -4.36 6.62
C LEU A 44 8.11 -5.15 5.80
N HIS A 45 7.90 -6.45 5.60
CA HIS A 45 8.76 -7.31 4.76
C HIS A 45 8.11 -7.65 3.41
N ASP A 46 7.08 -6.91 2.98
CA ASP A 46 6.36 -7.14 1.71
C ASP A 46 5.72 -8.53 1.56
N ARG A 47 5.54 -9.27 2.65
CA ARG A 47 4.93 -10.61 2.67
C ARG A 47 3.40 -10.56 2.76
N ARG A 48 2.83 -9.40 3.07
CA ARG A 48 1.40 -9.18 3.22
C ARG A 48 1.00 -7.81 2.68
N LYS A 49 -0.02 -7.80 1.82
CA LYS A 49 -0.68 -6.57 1.34
C LYS A 49 -1.57 -5.95 2.40
N ILE A 50 -1.78 -4.64 2.31
CA ILE A 50 -2.78 -3.93 3.13
C ILE A 50 -4.19 -4.37 2.72
N THR A 51 -4.98 -4.78 3.71
CA THR A 51 -6.41 -5.07 3.55
C THR A 51 -7.27 -3.91 4.05
N VAL A 52 -8.58 -3.93 3.76
CA VAL A 52 -9.55 -2.95 4.30
C VAL A 52 -9.45 -2.85 5.84
N ASP A 53 -9.51 -3.98 6.56
CA ASP A 53 -9.35 -4.02 8.03
C ASP A 53 -8.04 -3.37 8.50
N THR A 54 -6.94 -3.59 7.77
CA THR A 54 -5.64 -3.03 8.12
C THR A 54 -5.61 -1.52 7.86
N SER A 55 -6.18 -1.06 6.73
CA SER A 55 -6.27 0.35 6.39
C SER A 55 -7.08 1.13 7.42
N LEU A 56 -8.27 0.66 7.82
CA LEU A 56 -9.08 1.31 8.85
C LEU A 56 -8.34 1.48 10.17
N ARG A 57 -7.59 0.45 10.57
CA ARG A 57 -6.80 0.44 11.80
C ARG A 57 -5.63 1.42 11.76
N LEU A 58 -4.84 1.39 10.68
CA LEU A 58 -3.72 2.31 10.50
C LEU A 58 -4.21 3.75 10.34
N ALA A 59 -5.28 3.97 9.57
CA ALA A 59 -5.90 5.28 9.36
C ALA A 59 -6.36 5.90 10.69
N LYS A 60 -7.07 5.11 11.52
CA LYS A 60 -7.50 5.56 12.84
C LYS A 60 -6.32 5.94 13.74
N TYR A 61 -5.22 5.18 13.68
CA TYR A 61 -4.05 5.41 14.53
C TYR A 61 -3.20 6.61 14.07
N PHE A 62 -3.00 6.78 12.77
CA PHE A 62 -2.17 7.85 12.21
C PHE A 62 -2.96 9.13 11.84
N GLY A 63 -4.30 9.12 11.95
CA GLY A 63 -5.12 10.30 11.68
C GLY A 63 -5.23 10.66 10.20
N VAL A 64 -5.22 9.66 9.31
CA VAL A 64 -5.42 9.82 7.86
C VAL A 64 -6.80 9.29 7.44
N SER A 65 -7.17 9.43 6.17
CA SER A 65 -8.43 8.87 5.65
C SER A 65 -8.45 7.34 5.76
N ASP A 66 -9.63 6.78 5.99
CA ASP A 66 -9.87 5.34 6.11
C ASP A 66 -9.27 4.51 4.95
N SER A 67 -9.28 5.08 3.75
CA SER A 67 -8.78 4.44 2.53
C SER A 67 -7.29 4.68 2.26
N TYR A 68 -6.61 5.59 2.97
CA TYR A 68 -5.27 6.08 2.63
C TYR A 68 -4.27 4.96 2.29
N PHE A 69 -4.08 4.00 3.20
CA PHE A 69 -3.12 2.91 3.00
C PHE A 69 -3.58 1.91 1.95
N LEU A 70 -4.89 1.68 1.83
CA LEU A 70 -5.46 0.80 0.82
C LEU A 70 -5.33 1.40 -0.59
N ASP A 71 -5.54 2.70 -0.73
CA ASP A 71 -5.43 3.42 -2.00
C ASP A 71 -3.99 3.39 -2.51
N ILE A 72 -3.00 3.54 -1.61
CA ILE A 72 -1.58 3.40 -1.95
C ILE A 72 -1.28 1.96 -2.41
N GLN A 73 -1.73 0.94 -1.67
CA GLN A 73 -1.55 -0.46 -2.08
C GLN A 73 -2.15 -0.72 -3.47
N ASN A 74 -3.35 -0.21 -3.72
CA ASN A 74 -4.06 -0.39 -4.98
C ASN A 74 -3.37 0.34 -6.14
N ASP A 75 -2.91 1.58 -5.95
CA ASP A 75 -2.20 2.35 -6.97
C ASP A 75 -0.89 1.65 -7.37
N ILE A 76 -0.12 1.18 -6.38
CA ILE A 76 1.11 0.43 -6.61
C ILE A 76 0.84 -0.85 -7.39
N ASP A 77 -0.16 -1.63 -6.95
CA ASP A 77 -0.57 -2.87 -7.61
C ASP A 77 -1.04 -2.62 -9.05
N LEU A 78 -1.83 -1.55 -9.28
CA LEU A 78 -2.31 -1.17 -10.61
C LEU A 78 -1.16 -0.78 -11.54
N ARG A 79 -0.20 0.03 -11.07
CA ARG A 79 0.95 0.44 -11.89
C ARG A 79 1.80 -0.76 -12.29
N ASN A 80 2.12 -1.62 -11.32
CA ASN A 80 2.90 -2.82 -11.56
C ASN A 80 2.16 -3.79 -12.51
N ALA A 81 0.85 -3.98 -12.32
CA ALA A 81 0.04 -4.81 -13.21
C ALA A 81 -0.04 -4.24 -14.62
N LYS A 82 -0.25 -2.91 -14.77
CA LYS A 82 -0.27 -2.25 -16.08
C LYS A 82 1.03 -2.42 -16.84
N MET A 83 2.18 -2.30 -16.17
CA MET A 83 3.48 -2.54 -16.80
C MET A 83 3.64 -4.00 -17.27
N ASN A 84 3.14 -4.97 -16.50
CA ASN A 84 3.22 -6.38 -16.86
C ASN A 84 2.23 -6.81 -17.95
N MET A 85 1.13 -6.07 -18.11
CA MET A 85 0.02 -6.40 -19.01
C MET A 85 -0.13 -5.39 -20.15
N GLU A 86 0.89 -4.57 -20.41
CA GLU A 86 0.81 -3.41 -21.31
C GLU A 86 0.27 -3.80 -22.70
N GLU A 87 0.91 -4.75 -23.37
CA GLU A 87 0.50 -5.21 -24.71
C GLU A 87 -0.93 -5.79 -24.74
N GLU A 88 -1.29 -6.56 -23.71
CA GLU A 88 -2.63 -7.16 -23.61
C GLU A 88 -3.70 -6.08 -23.44
N ILE A 89 -3.48 -5.13 -22.54
CA ILE A 89 -4.41 -4.02 -22.27
C ILE A 89 -4.56 -3.14 -23.51
N GLU A 90 -3.47 -2.83 -24.23
CA GLU A 90 -3.53 -2.02 -25.45
C GLU A 90 -4.32 -2.68 -26.58
N SER A 91 -4.40 -4.01 -26.60
CA SER A 91 -5.19 -4.75 -27.59
C SER A 91 -6.71 -4.70 -27.37
N ILE A 92 -7.16 -4.27 -26.18
CA ILE A 92 -8.58 -4.25 -25.81
C ILE A 92 -9.30 -3.07 -26.48
N GLN A 93 -10.33 -3.36 -27.26
CA GLN A 93 -11.18 -2.32 -27.85
C GLN A 93 -12.09 -1.69 -26.80
N THR A 94 -12.05 -0.37 -26.68
CA THR A 94 -12.94 0.38 -25.79
C THR A 94 -14.38 0.32 -26.31
N TYR A 95 -15.31 -0.05 -25.43
CA TYR A 95 -16.73 -0.02 -25.75
C TYR A 95 -17.23 1.43 -25.78
N HIS A 96 -17.76 1.86 -26.92
CA HIS A 96 -18.40 3.17 -27.09
C HIS A 96 -19.91 2.98 -27.18
N TYR A 97 -20.65 3.54 -26.21
CA TYR A 97 -22.11 3.65 -26.31
C TYR A 97 -22.48 4.84 -27.21
N ALA A 98 -23.47 4.64 -28.09
CA ALA A 98 -23.96 5.64 -29.04
C ALA A 98 -24.99 6.59 -28.42
#